data_AF-A0A6S7JYS5-F1
#
_entry.id   AF-A0A6S7JYS5-F1
#
_cell.length_a   1.000
_cell.length_b   1.000
_cell.length_c   1.000
_cell.angle_alpha   90.00
_cell.angle_beta   90.00
_cell.angle_gamma   90.00
#
_symmetry.space_group_name_H-M   'P 1'
#
loop_
_entity.id
_entity.type
_entity.pdbx_description
1 polymer ?
#
loop_
_entity_poly.entity_id
_entity_poly.type
_entity_poly.pdbx_seq_one_letter_code
_entity_poly.pdbx_strand_id
1 'polypeptide(L)'
;MATKTTISGFETIRVKFDKNTEAFHVMYLKSHSVREENKHTPNGRTLFVLNVPPYCSKAALRNVFAGCGAIQNIHIQKQPGPVTEKKKSFFNLEDKTIGFKGAYVVFKKESSLQKALQLSSEIRYFSTEDKPIETGINKWCKEYASNYPNATKLQKEIDQFMEEFDKKKEEVFNPLSGSALSVK
;
A
#
# COMPACT_ATOMS: atom_id res chain seq x y z
N MET A 1 10.62 -31.83 -8.26
CA MET A 1 10.34 -30.75 -9.23
C MET A 1 9.11 -29.99 -8.74
N ALA A 2 9.24 -28.73 -8.31
CA ALA A 2 8.09 -27.95 -7.83
C ALA A 2 7.26 -27.47 -9.03
N THR A 3 6.08 -28.06 -9.18
CA THR A 3 5.15 -27.79 -10.28
C THR A 3 4.57 -26.39 -10.15
N LYS A 4 4.70 -25.62 -11.23
CA LYS A 4 4.07 -24.31 -11.38
C LYS A 4 2.56 -24.49 -11.25
N THR A 5 1.99 -23.98 -10.16
CA THR A 5 0.57 -24.08 -9.88
C THR A 5 -0.08 -22.76 -10.24
N THR A 6 -0.93 -22.77 -11.26
CA THR A 6 -1.69 -21.61 -11.70
C THR A 6 -3.17 -21.84 -11.35
N ILE A 7 -3.79 -20.89 -10.63
CA ILE A 7 -5.19 -20.96 -10.22
C ILE A 7 -5.90 -19.73 -10.77
N SER A 8 -6.87 -19.91 -11.67
CA SER A 8 -7.66 -18.80 -12.26
C SER A 8 -6.81 -17.67 -12.86
N GLY A 9 -5.67 -18.03 -13.47
CA GLY A 9 -4.71 -17.08 -14.05
C GLY A 9 -3.83 -16.36 -13.02
N PHE A 10 -3.75 -16.85 -11.79
CA PHE A 10 -2.79 -16.43 -10.78
C PHE A 10 -1.71 -17.49 -10.59
N GLU A 11 -0.46 -17.06 -10.56
CA GLU A 11 0.67 -17.89 -10.15
C GLU A 11 0.75 -17.93 -8.62
N THR A 12 1.04 -19.08 -8.04
CA THR A 12 1.18 -19.19 -6.58
C THR A 12 2.64 -19.09 -6.15
N ILE A 13 2.91 -18.36 -5.07
CA ILE A 13 4.22 -18.36 -4.40
C ILE A 13 4.07 -18.82 -2.95
N ARG A 14 5.02 -19.64 -2.48
CA ARG A 14 5.10 -20.07 -1.08
C ARG A 14 6.04 -19.15 -0.31
N VAL A 15 5.56 -18.61 0.79
CA VAL A 15 6.31 -17.71 1.65
C VAL A 15 6.29 -18.16 3.09
N LYS A 16 7.43 -18.10 3.76
CA LYS A 16 7.58 -18.36 5.19
C LYS A 16 7.89 -17.05 5.91
N PHE A 17 7.62 -16.99 7.21
CA PHE A 17 8.00 -15.82 8.00
C PHE A 17 9.53 -15.71 8.05
N ASP A 18 10.20 -16.76 8.50
CA ASP A 18 11.66 -16.89 8.53
C ASP A 18 12.09 -18.33 8.21
N LYS A 19 13.38 -18.63 8.31
CA LYS A 19 13.93 -19.99 8.10
C LYS A 19 13.48 -21.00 9.15
N ASN A 20 13.19 -20.53 10.37
CA ASN A 20 12.81 -21.37 11.51
C ASN A 20 11.34 -21.78 11.46
N THR A 21 10.53 -21.09 10.67
CA THR A 21 9.11 -21.36 10.52
C THR A 21 8.88 -22.62 9.68
N GLU A 22 8.16 -23.59 10.21
CA GLU A 22 7.80 -24.81 9.48
C GLU A 22 6.70 -24.56 8.44
N ALA A 23 5.64 -23.86 8.87
CA ALA A 23 4.48 -23.55 8.04
C ALA A 23 4.81 -22.52 6.94
N PHE A 24 4.24 -22.72 5.76
CA PHE A 24 4.28 -21.73 4.69
C PHE A 24 2.88 -21.14 4.46
N HIS A 25 2.87 -19.91 3.97
CA HIS A 25 1.70 -19.19 3.50
C HIS A 25 1.75 -19.10 1.97
N VAL A 26 0.60 -19.10 1.31
CA VAL A 26 0.51 -19.00 -0.16
C VAL A 26 -0.01 -17.63 -0.54
N MET A 27 0.77 -16.88 -1.34
CA MET A 27 0.29 -15.66 -1.99
C MET A 27 0.03 -15.93 -3.47
N TYR A 28 -0.91 -15.18 -4.04
CA TYR A 28 -1.31 -15.32 -5.44
C TYR A 28 -0.84 -14.11 -6.24
N LEU A 29 -0.18 -14.36 -7.36
CA LEU A 29 0.53 -13.38 -8.17
C LEU A 29 -0.11 -13.29 -9.55
N LYS A 30 -0.32 -12.07 -10.05
CA LYS A 30 -0.80 -11.83 -11.40
C LYS A 30 -0.20 -10.55 -11.95
N SER A 31 0.03 -10.49 -13.25
CA SER A 31 0.33 -9.20 -13.88
C SER A 31 -0.85 -8.26 -13.69
N HIS A 32 -0.58 -7.06 -13.19
CA HIS A 32 -1.60 -6.01 -13.22
C HIS A 32 -1.82 -5.58 -14.67
N SER A 33 -3.08 -5.52 -15.08
CA SER A 33 -3.50 -5.04 -16.39
C SER A 33 -4.87 -4.40 -16.25
N VAL A 34 -4.95 -3.11 -16.56
CA VAL A 34 -6.18 -2.32 -16.57
C VAL A 34 -6.29 -1.55 -17.88
N ARG A 35 -7.52 -1.29 -18.33
CA ARG A 35 -7.80 -0.57 -19.58
C ARG A 35 -7.31 0.88 -19.51
N GLU A 36 -7.50 1.52 -18.37
CA GLU A 36 -7.02 2.88 -18.09
C GLU A 36 -5.80 2.81 -17.18
N GLU A 37 -4.65 3.22 -17.71
CA GLU A 37 -3.41 3.21 -16.94
C GLU A 37 -3.42 4.24 -15.81
N ASN A 38 -3.11 3.77 -14.60
CA ASN A 38 -2.88 4.64 -13.45
C ASN A 38 -1.38 4.90 -13.31
N LYS A 39 -0.99 6.17 -13.10
CA LYS A 39 0.40 6.60 -12.87
C LYS A 39 1.08 5.83 -11.73
N HIS A 40 0.32 5.41 -10.72
CA HIS A 40 0.83 4.67 -9.56
C HIS A 40 0.94 3.16 -9.81
N THR A 41 0.22 2.61 -10.80
CA THR A 41 0.22 1.17 -11.12
C THR A 41 0.30 0.97 -12.64
N PRO A 42 1.44 1.33 -13.27
CA PRO A 42 1.59 1.21 -14.72
C PRO A 42 1.52 -0.25 -15.17
N ASN A 43 0.90 -0.48 -16.33
CA ASN A 43 0.85 -1.80 -16.96
C ASN A 43 2.26 -2.28 -17.33
N GLY A 44 2.45 -3.60 -17.43
CA GLY A 44 3.75 -4.22 -17.80
C GLY A 44 4.83 -4.18 -16.72
N ARG A 45 4.71 -3.31 -15.70
CA ARG A 45 5.68 -3.18 -14.58
C ARG A 45 5.09 -3.45 -13.21
N THR A 46 3.78 -3.62 -13.10
CA THR A 46 3.09 -3.79 -11.81
C THR A 46 2.66 -5.25 -11.61
N LEU A 47 3.06 -5.81 -10.48
CA LEU A 47 2.61 -7.11 -9.99
C LEU A 47 1.46 -6.93 -9.02
N PHE A 48 0.35 -7.62 -9.28
CA PHE A 48 -0.77 -7.72 -8.36
C PHE A 48 -0.62 -8.96 -7.49
N VAL A 49 -0.66 -8.76 -6.17
CA VAL A 49 -0.47 -9.80 -5.15
C VAL A 49 -1.72 -9.87 -4.28
N LEU A 50 -2.30 -11.06 -4.14
CA LEU A 50 -3.41 -11.34 -3.24
C LEU A 50 -2.98 -12.20 -2.06
N ASN A 51 -3.84 -12.22 -1.05
CA ASN A 51 -3.65 -12.98 0.18
C ASN A 51 -2.40 -12.52 0.95
N VAL A 52 -2.13 -11.22 0.99
CA VAL A 52 -1.01 -10.65 1.75
C VAL A 52 -1.38 -10.68 3.25
N PRO A 53 -0.58 -11.32 4.13
CA PRO A 53 -0.89 -11.41 5.55
C PRO A 53 -0.98 -10.03 6.25
N PRO A 54 -1.79 -9.90 7.31
CA PRO A 54 -2.01 -8.62 8.02
C PRO A 54 -0.73 -8.04 8.64
N TYR A 55 0.22 -8.90 9.03
CA TYR A 55 1.49 -8.49 9.60
C TYR A 55 2.52 -8.04 8.55
N CYS A 56 2.26 -8.29 7.27
CA CYS A 56 3.20 -8.02 6.19
C CYS A 56 3.30 -6.51 5.89
N SER A 57 4.51 -5.97 6.01
CA SER A 57 4.81 -4.56 5.72
C SER A 57 5.30 -4.38 4.28
N LYS A 58 5.43 -3.12 3.83
CA LYS A 58 6.09 -2.83 2.54
C LYS A 58 7.53 -3.35 2.52
N ALA A 59 8.24 -3.31 3.65
CA ALA A 59 9.59 -3.87 3.76
C ALA A 59 9.60 -5.38 3.57
N ALA A 60 8.62 -6.08 4.15
CA ALA A 60 8.46 -7.52 3.99
C ALA A 60 8.25 -7.93 2.52
N LEU A 61 7.35 -7.25 1.82
CA LEU A 61 7.15 -7.48 0.38
C LEU A 61 8.40 -7.14 -0.44
N ARG A 62 9.16 -6.10 -0.06
CA ARG A 62 10.44 -5.81 -0.71
C ARG A 62 11.43 -6.96 -0.55
N ASN A 63 11.53 -7.57 0.64
CA ASN A 63 12.42 -8.72 0.86
C ASN A 63 12.01 -9.91 -0.01
N VAL A 64 10.71 -10.25 -0.03
CA VAL A 64 10.19 -11.36 -0.84
C VAL A 64 10.52 -11.20 -2.32
N PHE A 65 10.40 -10.00 -2.87
CA PHE A 65 10.61 -9.72 -4.30
C PHE A 65 11.99 -9.14 -4.65
N ALA A 66 12.91 -9.02 -3.68
CA ALA A 66 14.22 -8.40 -3.90
C ALA A 66 15.02 -9.06 -5.03
N GLY A 67 14.97 -10.39 -5.14
CA GLY A 67 15.67 -11.14 -6.19
C GLY A 67 15.08 -11.01 -7.61
N CYS A 68 13.89 -10.43 -7.77
CA CYS A 68 13.26 -10.25 -9.09
C CYS A 68 13.77 -8.98 -9.79
N GLY A 69 14.16 -7.98 -9.00
CA GLY A 69 14.77 -6.74 -9.46
C GLY A 69 14.34 -5.54 -8.63
N ALA A 70 14.77 -4.35 -9.07
CA ALA A 70 14.55 -3.13 -8.32
C ALA A 70 13.07 -2.74 -8.27
N ILE A 71 12.55 -2.57 -7.06
CA ILE A 71 11.17 -2.14 -6.80
C ILE A 71 11.14 -0.62 -6.73
N GLN A 72 10.22 0.00 -7.48
CA GLN A 72 9.96 1.43 -7.45
C GLN A 72 9.03 1.80 -6.30
N ASN A 73 7.86 1.15 -6.22
CA ASN A 73 6.87 1.43 -5.17
C ASN A 73 6.08 0.18 -4.79
N ILE A 74 5.47 0.22 -3.59
CA ILE A 74 4.55 -0.80 -3.10
C ILE A 74 3.33 -0.15 -2.51
N HIS A 75 2.16 -0.54 -3.00
CA HIS A 75 0.86 -0.13 -2.49
C HIS A 75 0.18 -1.35 -1.86
N ILE A 76 -0.34 -1.20 -0.64
CA ILE A 76 -1.06 -2.26 0.07
C ILE A 76 -2.47 -1.73 0.34
N GLN A 77 -3.49 -2.50 0.00
CA GLN A 77 -4.89 -2.09 0.07
C GLN A 77 -5.77 -3.22 0.60
N LYS A 78 -6.84 -2.88 1.32
CA LYS A 78 -7.80 -3.88 1.85
C LYS A 78 -8.55 -4.58 0.71
N GLN A 79 -9.02 -3.80 -0.26
CA GLN A 79 -9.73 -4.29 -1.44
C GLN A 79 -8.94 -3.97 -2.70
N PRO A 80 -8.96 -4.85 -3.71
CA PRO A 80 -8.41 -4.54 -5.03
C PRO A 80 -9.12 -3.33 -5.63
N GLY A 81 -8.37 -2.39 -6.18
CA GLY A 81 -8.94 -1.19 -6.79
C GLY A 81 -7.88 -0.19 -7.25
N PRO A 82 -8.31 0.97 -7.77
CA PRO A 82 -7.40 2.04 -8.16
C PRO A 82 -6.57 2.49 -6.95
N VAL A 83 -5.26 2.62 -7.17
CA VAL A 83 -4.39 3.22 -6.17
C VAL A 83 -4.61 4.72 -6.14
N THR A 84 -5.16 5.20 -5.02
CA THR A 84 -5.29 6.61 -4.69
C THR A 84 -4.39 6.95 -3.52
N GLU A 85 -3.61 8.02 -3.65
CA GLU A 85 -2.85 8.58 -2.53
C GLU A 85 -3.80 9.40 -1.66
N LYS A 86 -4.23 8.81 -0.54
CA LYS A 86 -4.93 9.59 0.49
C LYS A 86 -3.89 10.41 1.25
N LYS A 87 -4.06 11.74 1.27
CA LYS A 87 -3.28 12.60 2.16
C LYS A 87 -3.61 12.22 3.60
N LYS A 88 -2.61 11.83 4.36
CA LYS A 88 -2.75 11.59 5.80
C LYS A 88 -3.04 12.93 6.46
N SER A 89 -4.19 13.04 7.12
CA SER A 89 -4.54 14.16 7.98
C SER A 89 -4.91 13.59 9.35
N PHE A 90 -4.79 14.39 10.41
CA PHE A 90 -5.22 13.98 11.76
C PHE A 90 -6.71 13.67 11.82
N PHE A 91 -7.50 14.28 10.94
CA PHE A 91 -8.94 14.07 10.82
C PHE A 91 -9.30 12.89 9.91
N ASN A 92 -8.34 12.39 9.14
CA ASN A 92 -8.50 11.27 8.22
C ASN A 92 -7.47 10.18 8.58
N LEU A 93 -7.59 9.69 9.81
CA LEU A 93 -6.87 8.52 10.29
C LEU A 93 -7.22 7.37 9.35
N GLU A 94 -6.23 6.87 8.60
CA GLU A 94 -6.40 5.70 7.75
C GLU A 94 -7.07 4.58 8.56
N ASP A 95 -8.21 4.07 8.10
CA ASP A 95 -8.80 2.86 8.63
C ASP A 95 -7.71 1.80 8.73
N LYS A 96 -7.33 1.44 9.96
CA LYS A 96 -6.31 0.42 10.19
C LYS A 96 -6.87 -0.86 9.58
N THR A 97 -6.42 -1.18 8.39
CA THR A 97 -6.95 -2.32 7.64
C THR A 97 -6.52 -3.59 8.37
N ILE A 98 -7.43 -4.16 9.15
CA ILE A 98 -7.24 -5.43 9.86
C ILE A 98 -7.68 -6.55 8.92
N GLY A 99 -6.80 -7.53 8.71
CA GLY A 99 -7.05 -8.69 7.85
C GLY A 99 -6.09 -8.81 6.67
N PHE A 100 -6.38 -9.80 5.81
CA PHE A 100 -5.63 -10.06 4.58
C PHE A 100 -5.87 -8.95 3.55
N LYS A 101 -4.84 -8.67 2.76
CA LYS A 101 -4.79 -7.50 1.86
C LYS A 101 -4.39 -7.89 0.45
N GLY A 102 -4.68 -7.00 -0.48
CA GLY A 102 -4.05 -6.97 -1.81
C GLY A 102 -2.85 -6.03 -1.80
N ALA A 103 -1.87 -6.29 -2.65
CA ALA A 103 -0.75 -5.40 -2.89
C ALA A 103 -0.43 -5.23 -4.37
N TYR A 104 0.04 -4.04 -4.72
CA TYR A 104 0.59 -3.71 -6.02
C TYR A 104 2.07 -3.43 -5.84
N VAL A 105 2.92 -4.25 -6.44
CA VAL A 105 4.38 -4.09 -6.42
C VAL A 105 4.81 -3.57 -7.78
N VAL A 106 5.28 -2.33 -7.82
CA VAL A 106 5.70 -1.66 -9.05
C VAL A 106 7.21 -1.82 -9.20
N PHE A 107 7.66 -2.48 -10.25
CA PHE A 107 9.07 -2.65 -10.57
C PHE A 107 9.58 -1.51 -11.45
N LYS A 108 10.90 -1.25 -11.39
CA LYS A 108 11.55 -0.29 -12.29
C LYS A 108 11.61 -0.80 -13.74
N LYS A 109 11.70 -2.12 -13.94
CA LYS A 109 11.85 -2.77 -15.25
C LYS A 109 10.75 -3.82 -15.46
N GLU A 110 10.30 -3.99 -16.70
CA GLU A 110 9.30 -5.00 -17.09
C GLU A 110 9.83 -6.43 -16.95
N SER A 111 11.12 -6.64 -17.20
CA SER A 111 11.77 -7.95 -17.01
C SER A 111 11.70 -8.45 -15.57
N SER A 112 11.63 -7.55 -14.58
CA SER A 112 11.46 -7.91 -13.18
C SER A 112 10.07 -8.45 -12.88
N LEU A 113 9.03 -7.98 -13.58
CA LEU A 113 7.68 -8.52 -13.45
C LEU A 113 7.61 -9.97 -13.93
N GLN A 114 8.23 -10.26 -15.09
CA GLN A 114 8.28 -11.62 -15.64
C GLN A 114 9.02 -12.58 -14.71
N LYS A 115 10.15 -12.15 -14.14
CA LYS A 115 10.88 -12.92 -13.12
C LYS A 115 10.03 -13.18 -11.88
N ALA A 116 9.26 -12.19 -11.43
CA ALA A 116 8.39 -12.36 -10.27
C ALA A 116 7.26 -13.38 -10.51
N LEU A 117 6.70 -13.44 -11.72
CA LEU A 117 5.70 -14.44 -12.10
C LEU A 117 6.27 -15.86 -12.22
N GLN A 118 7.58 -15.99 -12.44
CA GLN A 118 8.28 -17.28 -12.53
C GLN A 118 8.70 -17.85 -11.17
N LEU A 119 8.45 -17.14 -10.06
CA LEU A 119 8.86 -17.56 -8.69
C LEU A 119 8.08 -18.76 -8.12
N SER A 120 7.20 -19.40 -8.87
CA SER A 120 6.21 -20.35 -8.33
C SER A 120 6.80 -21.56 -7.59
N SER A 121 8.07 -21.84 -7.82
CA SER A 121 8.76 -23.03 -7.32
C SER A 121 9.61 -22.79 -6.08
N GLU A 122 9.91 -21.53 -5.74
CA GLU A 122 10.82 -21.17 -4.64
C GLU A 122 10.06 -20.79 -3.36
N ILE A 123 10.60 -21.21 -2.19
CA ILE A 123 10.15 -20.70 -0.90
C ILE A 123 10.91 -19.39 -0.62
N ARG A 124 10.17 -18.33 -0.32
CA ARG A 124 10.74 -17.01 0.02
C ARG A 124 10.42 -16.66 1.46
N TYR A 125 11.21 -15.75 2.03
CA TYR A 125 11.08 -15.36 3.43
C TYR A 125 10.64 -13.91 3.53
N PHE A 126 9.71 -13.62 4.43
CA PHE A 126 9.38 -12.25 4.78
C PHE A 126 10.55 -11.61 5.54
N SER A 127 10.97 -12.24 6.63
CA SER A 127 12.03 -11.81 7.53
C SER A 127 13.30 -12.59 7.24
N THR A 128 14.38 -11.87 6.97
CA THR A 128 15.72 -12.43 6.76
C THR A 128 16.65 -11.92 7.86
N GLU A 129 17.72 -12.67 8.18
CA GLU A 129 18.72 -12.26 9.18
C GLU A 129 19.27 -10.85 8.90
N ASP A 130 19.51 -10.52 7.62
CA ASP A 130 19.99 -9.18 7.22
C ASP A 130 18.94 -8.07 7.34
N LYS A 131 17.65 -8.42 7.30
CA LYS A 131 16.52 -7.48 7.22
C LYS A 131 15.34 -8.00 8.02
N PRO A 132 15.45 -8.00 9.36
CA PRO A 132 14.40 -8.52 10.22
C PRO A 132 13.15 -7.63 10.12
N ILE A 133 11.98 -8.25 10.13
CA ILE A 133 10.71 -7.54 10.26
C ILE A 133 10.24 -7.64 11.69
N GLU A 134 9.91 -6.49 12.25
CA GLU A 134 9.31 -6.42 13.57
C GLU A 134 7.84 -6.80 13.51
N THR A 135 7.45 -7.72 14.39
CA THR A 135 6.08 -8.22 14.54
C THR A 135 5.67 -8.24 16.02
N GLY A 136 4.41 -8.60 16.28
CA GLY A 136 3.88 -8.76 17.64
C GLY A 136 3.93 -7.48 18.49
N ILE A 137 4.23 -7.67 19.78
CA ILE A 137 4.23 -6.62 20.81
C ILE A 137 5.24 -5.51 20.47
N ASN A 138 6.47 -5.88 20.07
CA ASN A 138 7.52 -4.91 19.75
C ASN A 138 7.07 -3.93 18.65
N LYS A 139 6.44 -4.46 17.61
CA LYS A 139 5.84 -3.64 16.55
C LYS A 139 4.76 -2.72 17.12
N TRP A 140 3.84 -3.24 17.94
CA TRP A 140 2.75 -2.44 18.50
C TRP A 140 3.24 -1.35 19.45
N CYS A 141 4.26 -1.60 20.27
CA CYS A 141 4.87 -0.58 21.11
C CYS A 141 5.45 0.57 20.28
N LYS A 142 6.15 0.26 19.17
CA LYS A 142 6.69 1.28 18.27
C LYS A 142 5.62 2.03 17.50
N GLU A 143 4.60 1.33 17.01
CA GLU A 143 3.44 1.96 16.37
C GLU A 143 2.73 2.91 17.34
N TYR A 144 2.52 2.48 18.59
CA TYR A 144 1.91 3.28 19.63
C TYR A 144 2.74 4.54 19.94
N ALA A 145 4.04 4.37 20.18
CA ALA A 145 4.95 5.49 20.41
C ALA A 145 5.00 6.48 19.23
N SER A 146 4.92 5.98 17.99
CA SER A 146 4.94 6.80 16.77
C SER A 146 3.60 7.50 16.49
N ASN A 147 2.50 7.01 17.07
CA ASN A 147 1.18 7.57 16.88
C ASN A 147 0.91 8.77 17.80
N TYR A 148 1.83 9.10 18.70
CA TYR A 148 1.73 10.32 19.49
C TYR A 148 1.88 11.54 18.57
N PRO A 149 0.84 12.38 18.43
CA PRO A 149 0.89 13.55 17.58
C PRO A 149 1.96 14.52 18.09
N ASN A 150 2.78 15.04 17.19
CA ASN A 150 3.58 16.22 17.51
C ASN A 150 2.62 17.40 17.71
N ALA A 151 2.54 17.91 18.94
CA ALA A 151 1.59 18.95 19.32
C ALA A 151 1.64 20.18 18.40
N THR A 152 2.84 20.61 17.99
CA THR A 152 3.01 21.76 17.11
C THR A 152 2.46 21.51 15.71
N LYS A 153 2.66 20.29 15.17
CA LYS A 153 2.13 19.92 13.86
C LYS A 153 0.61 19.77 13.89
N LEU A 154 0.08 19.21 14.96
CA LEU A 154 -1.36 19.06 15.17
C LEU A 154 -2.05 20.43 15.25
N GLN A 155 -1.52 21.35 16.06
CA GLN A 155 -2.08 22.70 16.20
C GLN A 155 -2.14 23.41 14.85
N LYS A 156 -1.04 23.37 14.08
CA LYS A 156 -1.00 23.98 12.75
C LYS A 156 -2.07 23.43 11.79
N GLU A 157 -2.33 22.12 11.84
CA GLU A 157 -3.37 21.50 11.00
C GLU A 157 -4.78 21.91 11.45
N ILE A 158 -5.00 22.07 12.76
CA ILE A 158 -6.25 22.61 13.32
C ILE A 158 -6.46 24.04 12.85
N ASP A 159 -5.45 24.90 12.99
CA ASP A 159 -5.55 26.32 12.62
C ASP A 159 -5.89 26.47 11.13
N GLN A 160 -5.21 25.72 10.26
CA GLN A 160 -5.50 25.69 8.82
C GLN A 160 -6.93 25.22 8.52
N PHE A 161 -7.41 24.20 9.24
CA PHE A 161 -8.77 23.70 9.06
C PHE A 161 -9.83 24.73 9.51
N MET A 162 -9.59 25.44 10.61
CA MET A 162 -10.48 26.48 11.11
C MET A 162 -10.52 27.69 10.17
N GLU A 163 -9.37 28.13 9.65
CA GLU A 163 -9.31 29.18 8.63
C GLU A 163 -10.12 28.83 7.37
N GLU A 164 -9.96 27.61 6.85
CA GLU A 164 -10.74 27.13 5.69
C GLU A 164 -12.24 27.05 5.98
N PHE A 165 -12.61 26.70 7.21
CA PHE A 165 -14.00 26.59 7.63
C PHE A 165 -14.66 27.95 7.79
N ASP A 166 -13.99 28.91 8.43
CA ASP A 166 -14.50 30.26 8.62
C ASP A 166 -14.68 30.97 7.27
N LYS A 167 -13.72 30.82 6.35
CA LYS A 167 -13.85 31.34 4.98
C LYS A 167 -15.09 30.79 4.27
N LYS A 168 -15.34 29.48 4.36
CA LYS A 168 -16.55 28.85 3.76
C LYS A 168 -17.82 29.36 4.42
N LYS A 169 -17.83 29.60 5.73
CA LYS A 169 -18.98 30.17 6.43
C LYS A 169 -19.25 31.60 5.99
N GLU A 170 -18.23 32.43 5.82
CA GLU A 170 -18.39 33.79 5.31
C GLU A 170 -18.96 33.82 3.88
N GLU A 171 -18.47 32.94 3.00
CA GLU A 171 -18.99 32.79 1.63
C GLU A 171 -20.48 32.38 1.61
N VAL A 172 -20.90 31.47 2.51
CA VAL A 172 -22.29 31.03 2.63
C VAL A 172 -23.18 32.08 3.31
N PHE A 173 -22.63 32.86 4.24
CA PHE A 173 -23.33 33.92 4.96
C PHE A 173 -23.50 35.20 4.12
N ASN A 174 -22.65 35.42 3.11
CA ASN A 174 -22.67 36.62 2.27
C ASN A 174 -23.06 36.37 0.79
N PRO A 175 -24.21 35.71 0.49
CA PRO A 175 -24.59 35.38 -0.89
C PRO A 175 -25.06 36.57 -1.74
N LEU A 176 -25.16 37.78 -1.18
CA LEU A 176 -25.76 38.96 -1.83
C LEU A 176 -24.77 39.98 -2.41
N SER A 177 -23.46 39.72 -2.39
CA SER A 177 -22.47 40.64 -3.00
C SER A 177 -22.08 40.29 -4.45
N GLY A 178 -22.60 39.18 -5.00
CA GLY A 178 -22.24 38.68 -6.34
C GLY A 178 -23.26 38.93 -7.47
N SER A 179 -24.46 39.43 -7.18
CA SER A 179 -25.48 39.74 -8.21
C SER A 179 -25.60 41.23 -8.49
N ALA A 180 -24.47 41.89 -8.74
CA ALA A 180 -24.47 43.23 -9.30
C ALA A 180 -23.28 43.35 -10.27
N LEU A 181 -23.44 42.83 -11.49
CA LEU A 181 -22.89 43.44 -12.71
C LEU A 181 -23.28 42.61 -13.95
N SER A 182 -23.92 43.31 -14.90
CA SER A 182 -24.20 42.94 -16.29
C SER A 182 -25.47 42.10 -16.52
N VAL A 183 -26.51 42.71 -17.12
CA VAL A 183 -26.83 42.54 -18.55
C VAL A 183 -27.89 43.60 -18.97
N LYS A 184 -27.48 44.45 -19.92
CA LYS A 184 -28.21 45.29 -20.88
C LYS A 184 -29.02 46.50 -20.39
#